data_AF-A0A6F9DP04-F1
#
_entry.id   AF-A0A6F9DP04-F1
#
_cell.length_a   1.000
_cell.length_b   1.000
_cell.length_c   1.000
_cell.angle_alpha   90.00
_cell.angle_beta   90.00
_cell.angle_gamma   90.00
#
_symmetry.space_group_name_H-M   'P 1'
#
loop_
_entity.id
_entity.type
_entity.pdbx_description
1 polymer ?
#
loop_
_entity_poly.entity_id
_entity_poly.type
_entity_poly.pdbx_seq_one_letter_code
_entity_poly.pdbx_strand_id
1 'polypeptide(L)'
;MDGKAIRNEARMDEKAAEKTIKVIKGPADIQRLKVEKLMKNPDKPVYIPEQKKAWKPKDAPEFVRDVMGSSAGAGSGEFHVYRHIRRREFTRQKFMSYEDKRRKLDEEYAQKQEENKKAAEEATNKKRAKRLRKKQNMKLKKKQEKSKTKQKKQMSKVTVMVLIPMLRKQQTLYDKHNKQF
;
A
#
# COMPACT_ATOMS: atom_id res chain seq x y z
N MET A 1 34.28 -8.22 -70.88
CA MET A 1 32.89 -8.02 -70.41
C MET A 1 32.69 -9.08 -69.34
N ASP A 2 33.15 -8.79 -68.14
CA ASP A 2 33.36 -9.83 -67.11
C ASP A 2 32.17 -9.84 -66.16
N GLY A 3 31.27 -10.80 -66.39
CA GLY A 3 30.07 -11.00 -65.58
C GLY A 3 30.42 -11.51 -64.18
N LYS A 4 30.33 -10.65 -63.17
CA LYS A 4 30.36 -11.05 -61.76
C LYS A 4 29.09 -11.84 -61.41
N ALA A 5 29.23 -13.16 -61.26
CA ALA A 5 28.19 -14.01 -60.70
C ALA A 5 27.96 -13.64 -59.22
N ILE A 6 26.77 -13.13 -58.92
CA ILE A 6 26.31 -12.87 -57.55
C ILE A 6 25.90 -14.23 -56.96
N ARG A 7 26.79 -14.85 -56.19
CA ARG A 7 26.45 -16.03 -55.39
C ARG A 7 25.61 -15.58 -54.20
N ASN A 8 24.31 -15.84 -54.26
CA ASN A 8 23.46 -15.79 -53.08
C ASN A 8 23.72 -17.04 -52.23
N GLU A 9 24.74 -16.96 -51.38
CA GLU A 9 24.96 -17.95 -50.32
C GLU A 9 23.97 -17.67 -49.19
N ALA A 10 22.80 -18.33 -49.27
CA ALA A 10 21.86 -18.39 -48.16
C ALA A 10 22.54 -19.13 -47.00
N ARG A 11 22.97 -18.38 -45.97
CA ARG A 11 23.39 -18.95 -44.68
C ARG A 11 22.22 -19.75 -44.12
N MET A 12 22.30 -21.07 -44.22
CA MET A 12 21.35 -21.99 -43.61
C MET A 12 21.59 -21.94 -42.09
N ASP A 13 20.70 -21.29 -41.35
CA ASP A 13 20.68 -21.37 -39.89
C ASP A 13 20.28 -22.80 -39.47
N GLU A 14 21.27 -23.67 -39.23
CA GLU A 14 21.07 -25.06 -38.79
C GLU A 14 20.29 -25.21 -37.46
N LYS A 15 20.07 -24.11 -36.72
CA LYS A 15 19.25 -24.08 -35.49
C LYS A 15 17.73 -24.06 -35.72
N ALA A 16 17.27 -24.13 -36.96
CA ALA A 16 15.84 -24.17 -37.27
C ALA A 16 15.22 -25.58 -37.17
N ALA A 17 16.03 -26.64 -37.04
CA ALA A 17 15.65 -27.99 -37.44
C ALA A 17 14.77 -28.81 -36.47
N GLU A 18 14.60 -28.48 -35.19
CA GLU A 18 13.71 -29.28 -34.31
C GLU A 18 12.88 -28.41 -33.36
N LYS A 19 11.89 -27.70 -33.91
CA LYS A 19 10.85 -27.08 -33.08
C LYS A 19 9.80 -28.14 -32.73
N THR A 20 10.09 -28.95 -31.72
CA THR A 20 9.09 -29.85 -31.14
C THR A 20 7.92 -29.03 -30.59
N ILE A 21 6.70 -29.38 -30.98
CA ILE A 21 5.48 -28.70 -30.50
C ILE A 21 5.28 -29.09 -29.03
N LYS A 22 5.70 -28.22 -28.11
CA LYS A 22 5.51 -28.42 -26.67
C LYS A 22 4.04 -28.16 -26.31
N VAL A 23 3.32 -29.22 -25.96
CA VAL A 23 1.92 -29.13 -25.48
C VAL A 23 1.90 -28.54 -24.07
N ILE A 24 1.10 -27.49 -23.88
CA ILE A 24 0.93 -26.80 -22.59
C ILE A 24 -0.03 -27.62 -21.73
N LYS A 25 0.41 -28.10 -20.56
CA LYS A 25 -0.44 -28.84 -19.61
C LYS A 25 -0.90 -27.97 -18.44
N GLY A 26 -0.11 -26.97 -18.06
CA GLY A 26 -0.45 -26.06 -16.95
C GLY A 26 0.09 -24.63 -17.09
N PRO A 27 -0.22 -23.74 -16.13
CA PRO A 27 0.22 -22.34 -16.15
C PRO A 27 1.75 -22.21 -16.06
N ALA A 28 2.40 -23.14 -15.37
CA ALA A 28 3.86 -23.21 -15.29
C ALA A 28 4.50 -23.43 -16.68
N ASP A 29 3.85 -24.21 -17.56
CA ASP A 29 4.36 -24.45 -18.91
C ASP A 29 4.25 -23.19 -19.77
N ILE A 30 3.19 -22.40 -19.62
CA ILE A 30 3.04 -21.10 -20.30
C ILE A 30 4.16 -20.14 -19.90
N GLN A 31 4.48 -20.08 -18.61
CA GLN A 31 5.58 -19.25 -18.11
C GLN A 31 6.92 -19.76 -18.61
N ARG A 32 7.17 -21.08 -18.54
CA ARG A 32 8.38 -21.71 -19.07
C ARG A 32 8.59 -21.36 -20.54
N LEU A 33 7.57 -21.46 -21.38
CA LEU A 33 7.65 -21.10 -22.81
C LEU A 33 7.95 -19.61 -23.03
N LYS A 34 7.37 -18.71 -22.22
CA LYS A 34 7.65 -17.27 -22.28
C LYS A 34 9.10 -16.97 -21.85
N VAL A 35 9.58 -17.61 -20.79
CA VAL A 35 10.96 -17.48 -20.31
C VAL A 35 11.94 -18.04 -21.34
N GLU A 36 11.70 -19.22 -21.89
CA GLU A 36 12.51 -19.80 -22.97
C GLU A 36 12.56 -18.85 -24.19
N LYS A 37 11.45 -18.20 -24.55
CA LYS A 37 11.41 -17.22 -25.64
C LYS A 37 12.22 -15.95 -25.33
N LEU A 38 12.20 -15.47 -24.10
CA LEU A 38 12.97 -14.29 -23.66
C LEU A 38 14.47 -14.61 -23.58
N MET A 39 14.82 -15.79 -23.07
CA MET A 39 16.22 -16.24 -22.93
C MET A 39 16.91 -16.60 -24.25
N LYS A 40 16.16 -16.80 -25.34
CA LYS A 40 16.74 -16.99 -26.68
C LYS A 40 17.58 -15.79 -27.14
N ASN A 41 17.25 -14.58 -26.68
CA ASN A 41 17.96 -13.35 -27.00
C ASN A 41 18.11 -12.48 -25.75
N PRO A 42 19.10 -12.75 -24.88
CA PRO A 42 19.25 -12.05 -23.61
C PRO A 42 19.66 -10.58 -23.76
N ASP A 43 20.35 -10.23 -24.85
CA ASP A 43 20.84 -8.86 -25.09
C ASP A 43 19.73 -7.90 -25.55
N LYS A 44 18.56 -8.42 -25.97
CA LYS A 44 17.43 -7.58 -26.41
C LYS A 44 16.66 -7.08 -25.19
N PRO A 45 16.52 -5.75 -25.00
CA PRO A 45 15.73 -5.22 -23.90
C PRO A 45 14.27 -5.66 -24.02
N VAL A 46 13.70 -6.10 -22.89
CA VAL A 46 12.31 -6.55 -22.81
C VAL A 46 11.38 -5.34 -22.80
N TYR A 47 10.43 -5.30 -23.74
CA TYR A 47 9.39 -4.27 -23.76
C TYR A 47 8.35 -4.55 -22.67
N ILE A 48 8.34 -3.73 -21.62
CA ILE A 48 7.27 -3.69 -20.63
C ILE A 48 6.26 -2.64 -21.12
N PRO A 49 5.00 -3.02 -21.40
CA PRO A 49 4.02 -2.07 -21.88
C PRO A 49 3.71 -1.03 -20.81
N GLU A 50 3.76 0.24 -21.20
CA GLU A 50 3.28 1.34 -20.37
C GLU A 50 1.76 1.26 -20.17
N GLN A 51 1.27 1.97 -19.15
CA GLN A 51 -0.17 2.06 -18.90
C GLN A 51 -0.89 2.65 -20.13
N LYS A 52 -1.93 1.96 -20.59
CA LYS A 52 -2.72 2.43 -21.72
C LYS A 52 -3.39 3.76 -21.35
N LYS A 53 -3.13 4.81 -22.13
CA LYS A 53 -3.82 6.09 -21.98
C LYS A 53 -5.33 5.89 -22.16
N ALA A 54 -6.11 6.45 -21.25
CA ALA A 54 -7.56 6.46 -21.36
C ALA A 54 -7.97 7.13 -22.69
N TRP A 55 -8.97 6.55 -23.35
CA TRP A 55 -9.52 7.15 -24.55
C TRP A 55 -10.13 8.52 -24.20
N LYS A 56 -9.79 9.55 -24.96
CA LYS A 56 -10.36 10.89 -24.84
C LYS A 56 -10.88 11.38 -26.21
N PRO A 57 -11.95 12.19 -26.24
CA PRO A 57 -12.34 12.91 -27.45
C PRO A 57 -11.15 13.72 -27.98
N LYS A 58 -11.04 13.81 -29.32
CA LYS A 58 -10.03 14.66 -29.94
C LYS A 58 -10.37 16.12 -29.68
N ASP A 59 -9.33 16.92 -29.45
CA ASP A 59 -9.44 18.36 -29.28
C ASP A 59 -9.94 18.98 -30.60
N ALA A 60 -10.70 20.08 -30.51
CA ALA A 60 -11.23 20.76 -31.69
C ALA A 60 -10.08 21.37 -32.51
N PRO A 61 -10.12 21.29 -33.85
CA PRO A 61 -9.13 21.97 -34.67
C PRO A 61 -9.24 23.49 -34.47
N GLU A 62 -8.10 24.16 -34.40
CA GLU A 62 -8.03 25.61 -34.16
C GLU A 62 -8.60 26.42 -35.33
N PHE A 63 -8.29 26.01 -36.56
CA PHE A 63 -8.77 26.66 -37.78
C PHE A 63 -9.43 25.65 -38.70
N VAL A 64 -10.64 25.99 -39.15
CA VAL A 64 -11.31 25.31 -40.26
C VAL A 64 -11.02 26.14 -41.51
N ARG A 65 -10.38 25.54 -42.51
CA ARG A 65 -9.90 26.24 -43.70
C ARG A 65 -10.91 26.24 -44.85
N ASP A 66 -11.83 25.30 -44.81
CA ASP A 66 -12.82 24.96 -45.82
C ASP A 66 -14.22 25.53 -45.50
N VAL A 67 -14.26 26.67 -44.81
CA VAL A 67 -15.52 27.36 -44.48
C VAL A 67 -16.04 28.09 -45.73
N MET A 68 -17.20 27.66 -46.22
CA MET A 68 -17.90 28.35 -47.31
C MET A 68 -18.64 29.60 -46.78
N GLY A 69 -18.88 30.59 -47.64
CA GLY A 69 -19.50 31.86 -47.25
C GLY A 69 -20.87 31.71 -46.59
N SER A 70 -21.21 32.62 -45.67
CA SER A 70 -22.40 32.49 -44.81
C SER A 70 -23.75 32.50 -45.54
N SER A 71 -23.80 33.07 -46.75
CA SER A 71 -24.99 33.09 -47.62
C SER A 71 -24.97 32.01 -48.70
N ALA A 72 -23.94 31.14 -48.73
CA ALA A 72 -23.84 30.09 -49.72
C ALA A 72 -24.87 28.98 -49.44
N GLY A 73 -25.40 28.36 -50.50
CA GLY A 73 -26.36 27.26 -50.40
C GLY A 73 -25.75 25.97 -49.85
N ALA A 74 -26.61 25.00 -49.51
CA ALA A 74 -26.17 23.69 -49.03
C ALA A 74 -25.46 22.90 -50.14
N GLY A 75 -24.16 22.61 -49.95
CA GLY A 75 -23.40 21.76 -50.85
C GLY A 75 -23.69 20.27 -50.64
N SER A 76 -23.31 19.43 -51.61
CA SER A 76 -23.50 17.96 -51.55
C SER A 76 -22.71 17.28 -50.40
N GLY A 77 -21.61 17.89 -49.95
CA GLY A 77 -20.79 17.40 -48.85
C GLY A 77 -21.26 17.81 -47.45
N GLU A 78 -22.15 18.80 -47.34
CA GLU A 78 -22.54 19.43 -46.07
C GLU A 78 -23.21 18.43 -45.11
N PHE A 79 -24.00 17.49 -45.66
CA PHE A 79 -24.61 16.42 -44.88
C PHE A 79 -23.57 15.54 -44.16
N HIS A 80 -22.47 15.20 -44.84
CA HIS A 80 -21.42 14.39 -44.23
C HIS A 80 -20.62 15.17 -43.19
N VAL A 81 -20.38 16.45 -43.43
CA VAL A 81 -19.76 17.36 -42.45
C VAL A 81 -20.58 17.38 -41.16
N TYR A 82 -21.89 17.66 -41.24
CA TYR A 82 -22.80 17.62 -40.09
C TYR A 82 -22.80 16.25 -39.39
N ARG A 83 -22.88 15.15 -40.15
CA ARG A 83 -22.86 13.79 -39.60
C ARG A 83 -21.60 13.52 -38.78
N HIS A 84 -20.43 13.94 -39.26
CA HIS A 84 -19.16 13.76 -38.56
C HIS A 84 -19.06 14.65 -37.31
N ILE A 85 -19.47 15.92 -37.41
CA ILE A 85 -19.49 16.86 -36.29
C ILE A 85 -20.45 16.37 -35.20
N ARG A 86 -21.67 15.96 -35.55
CA ARG A 86 -22.67 15.44 -34.61
C ARG A 86 -22.19 14.21 -33.87
N ARG A 87 -21.58 13.25 -34.57
CA ARG A 87 -20.98 12.05 -33.93
C ARG A 87 -19.87 12.44 -32.97
N ARG A 88 -18.95 13.32 -33.40
CA ARG A 88 -17.85 13.81 -32.55
C ARG A 88 -18.39 14.47 -31.29
N GLU A 89 -19.40 15.31 -31.43
CA GLU A 89 -20.00 16.04 -30.32
C GLU A 89 -20.77 15.13 -29.36
N PHE A 90 -21.58 14.20 -29.86
CA PHE A 90 -22.27 13.23 -29.01
C PHE A 90 -21.30 12.34 -28.25
N THR A 91 -20.25 11.88 -28.90
CA THR A 91 -19.19 11.10 -28.27
C THR A 91 -18.44 11.93 -27.21
N ARG A 92 -18.22 13.23 -27.46
CA ARG A 92 -17.64 14.16 -26.48
C ARG A 92 -18.57 14.37 -25.27
N GLN A 93 -19.85 14.63 -25.48
CA GLN A 93 -20.83 14.80 -24.39
C GLN A 93 -20.99 13.53 -23.55
N LYS A 94 -21.01 12.36 -24.19
CA LYS A 94 -21.04 11.06 -23.49
C LYS A 94 -19.79 10.86 -22.63
N PHE A 95 -18.62 11.24 -23.14
CA PHE A 95 -17.38 11.18 -22.36
C PHE A 95 -17.42 12.11 -21.15
N MET A 96 -17.78 13.38 -21.34
CA MET A 96 -17.86 14.35 -20.22
C MET A 96 -18.81 13.88 -19.13
N SER A 97 -20.01 13.45 -19.52
CA SER A 97 -21.01 12.96 -18.55
C SER A 97 -20.58 11.67 -17.84
N TYR A 98 -19.82 10.80 -18.51
CA TYR A 98 -19.24 9.60 -17.89
C TYR A 98 -18.13 9.96 -16.90
N GLU A 99 -17.18 10.81 -17.30
CA GLU A 99 -16.08 11.23 -16.42
C GLU A 99 -16.61 11.97 -15.18
N ASP A 100 -17.62 12.83 -15.33
CA ASP A 100 -18.26 13.52 -14.21
C ASP A 100 -18.91 12.55 -13.22
N LYS A 101 -19.61 11.52 -13.73
CA LYS A 101 -20.19 10.48 -12.87
C LYS A 101 -19.10 9.68 -12.16
N ARG A 102 -18.05 9.28 -12.88
CA ARG A 102 -16.92 8.53 -12.31
C ARG A 102 -16.25 9.33 -11.19
N ARG A 103 -15.92 10.60 -11.46
CA ARG A 103 -15.31 11.51 -10.49
C ARG A 103 -16.16 11.64 -9.22
N LYS A 104 -17.47 11.87 -9.35
CA LYS A 104 -18.36 11.97 -8.18
C LYS A 104 -18.36 10.70 -7.33
N LEU A 105 -18.45 9.54 -7.98
CA LEU A 105 -18.41 8.24 -7.28
C LEU A 105 -17.06 8.01 -6.59
N ASP A 106 -15.95 8.38 -7.24
CA ASP A 106 -14.61 8.26 -6.68
C ASP A 106 -14.42 9.20 -5.47
N GLU A 107 -14.92 10.43 -5.55
CA GLU A 107 -14.90 11.42 -4.47
C GLU A 107 -15.73 10.95 -3.26
N GLU A 108 -16.96 10.48 -3.49
CA GLU A 108 -17.83 9.91 -2.46
C GLU A 108 -17.18 8.69 -1.78
N TYR A 109 -16.56 7.82 -2.58
CA TYR A 109 -15.85 6.65 -2.06
C TYR A 109 -14.63 7.03 -1.23
N ALA A 110 -13.83 8.00 -1.69
CA ALA A 110 -12.66 8.49 -0.97
C ALA A 110 -13.06 9.10 0.39
N GLN A 111 -14.09 9.95 0.40
CA GLN A 111 -14.63 10.54 1.63
C GLN A 111 -15.08 9.47 2.62
N LYS A 112 -15.87 8.49 2.15
CA LYS A 112 -16.33 7.37 2.99
C LYS A 112 -15.16 6.55 3.57
N GLN A 113 -14.10 6.34 2.79
CA GLN A 113 -12.92 5.64 3.27
C GLN A 113 -12.15 6.43 4.33
N GLU A 114 -12.04 7.75 4.18
CA GLU A 114 -11.43 8.61 5.20
C GLU A 114 -12.24 8.63 6.49
N GLU A 115 -13.56 8.73 6.41
CA GLU A 115 -14.45 8.67 7.58
C GLU A 115 -14.30 7.34 8.32
N ASN A 116 -14.30 6.23 7.60
CA ASN A 116 -14.10 4.91 8.19
C ASN A 116 -12.74 4.78 8.87
N LYS A 117 -11.67 5.31 8.25
CA LYS A 117 -10.33 5.34 8.85
C LYS A 117 -10.31 6.17 10.13
N LYS A 118 -10.87 7.39 10.10
CA LYS A 118 -10.97 8.27 11.28
C LYS A 118 -11.73 7.60 12.42
N ALA A 119 -12.91 7.03 12.13
CA ALA A 119 -13.71 6.31 13.14
C ALA A 119 -12.95 5.10 13.74
N ALA A 120 -12.24 4.34 12.92
CA ALA A 120 -11.42 3.21 13.38
C ALA A 120 -10.23 3.67 14.25
N GLU A 121 -9.58 4.77 13.87
CA GLU A 121 -8.47 5.37 14.61
C GLU A 121 -8.94 5.93 15.95
N GLU A 122 -10.06 6.64 16.00
CA GLU A 122 -10.65 7.16 17.25
C GLU A 122 -11.01 6.02 18.21
N ALA A 123 -11.67 4.98 17.72
CA ALA A 123 -12.00 3.80 18.52
C ALA A 123 -10.73 3.12 19.05
N THR A 124 -9.71 2.99 18.21
CA THR A 124 -8.41 2.40 18.57
C THR A 124 -7.66 3.26 19.59
N ASN A 125 -7.64 4.58 19.41
CA ASN A 125 -7.00 5.54 20.30
C ASN A 125 -7.68 5.57 21.67
N LYS A 126 -9.01 5.56 21.73
CA LYS A 126 -9.77 5.45 22.98
C LYS A 126 -9.43 4.16 23.73
N LYS A 127 -9.39 3.01 23.04
CA LYS A 127 -8.99 1.72 23.64
C LYS A 127 -7.52 1.71 24.06
N ARG A 128 -6.61 2.31 23.27
CA ARG A 128 -5.17 2.43 23.58
C ARG A 128 -4.96 3.31 24.82
N ALA A 129 -5.63 4.46 24.91
CA ALA A 129 -5.56 5.37 26.05
C ALA A 129 -6.02 4.69 27.35
N LYS A 130 -7.13 3.94 27.32
CA LYS A 130 -7.59 3.12 28.47
C LYS A 130 -6.53 2.10 28.91
N ARG A 131 -5.91 1.38 27.97
CA ARG A 131 -4.83 0.42 28.26
C ARG A 131 -3.59 1.09 28.84
N LEU A 132 -3.19 2.25 28.32
CA LEU A 132 -2.05 3.02 28.82
C LEU A 132 -2.27 3.52 30.24
N ARG A 133 -3.46 4.10 30.53
CA ARG A 133 -3.85 4.51 31.89
C ARG A 133 -3.81 3.32 32.86
N LYS A 134 -4.36 2.15 32.47
CA LYS A 134 -4.30 0.93 33.29
C LYS A 134 -2.85 0.47 33.53
N LYS A 135 -2.00 0.48 32.50
CA LYS A 135 -0.57 0.14 32.62
C LYS A 135 0.17 1.11 33.54
N GLN A 136 -0.09 2.42 33.45
CA GLN A 136 0.50 3.44 34.33
C GLN A 136 0.07 3.22 35.79
N ASN A 137 -1.23 3.02 36.03
CA ASN A 137 -1.74 2.76 37.38
C ASN A 137 -1.16 1.48 38.00
N MET A 138 -1.03 0.40 37.23
CA MET A 138 -0.36 -0.82 37.71
C MET A 138 1.12 -0.60 38.03
N LYS A 139 1.85 0.17 37.21
CA LYS A 139 3.25 0.53 37.51
C LYS A 139 3.36 1.36 38.79
N LEU A 140 2.47 2.32 39.00
CA LEU A 140 2.42 3.14 40.22
C LEU A 140 2.12 2.29 41.46
N LYS A 141 1.11 1.41 41.41
CA LYS A 141 0.80 0.47 42.49
C LYS A 141 1.99 -0.43 42.83
N LYS A 142 2.63 -1.03 41.83
CA LYS A 142 3.83 -1.87 42.02
C LYS A 142 4.99 -1.08 42.64
N LYS A 143 5.15 0.21 42.31
CA LYS A 143 6.18 1.08 42.91
C LYS A 143 5.85 1.39 44.38
N GLN A 144 4.59 1.67 44.70
CA GLN A 144 4.12 1.89 46.07
C GLN A 144 4.20 0.64 46.94
N GLU A 145 3.87 -0.54 46.41
CA GLU A 145 4.03 -1.81 47.12
C GLU A 145 5.51 -2.07 47.42
N LYS A 146 6.40 -1.89 46.43
CA LYS A 146 7.85 -2.01 46.64
C LYS A 146 8.37 -1.04 47.70
N SER A 147 7.89 0.21 47.74
CA SER A 147 8.29 1.17 48.78
C SER A 147 7.75 0.79 50.15
N LYS A 148 6.49 0.34 50.26
CA LYS A 148 5.90 -0.18 51.51
C LYS A 148 6.63 -1.41 52.03
N THR A 149 7.00 -2.36 51.16
CA THR A 149 7.79 -3.54 51.54
C THR A 149 9.19 -3.14 52.01
N LYS A 150 9.83 -2.15 51.36
CA LYS A 150 11.12 -1.61 51.83
C LYS A 150 10.99 -0.95 53.20
N GLN A 151 9.96 -0.13 53.42
CA GLN A 151 9.69 0.52 54.72
C GLN A 151 9.40 -0.51 55.82
N LYS A 152 8.55 -1.52 55.56
CA LYS A 152 8.31 -2.62 56.52
C LYS A 152 9.59 -3.38 56.86
N LYS A 153 10.44 -3.69 55.87
CA LYS A 153 11.74 -4.35 56.10
C LYS A 153 12.71 -3.46 56.90
N GLN A 154 12.71 -2.15 56.68
CA GLN A 154 13.52 -1.23 57.48
C GLN A 154 13.00 -1.13 58.92
N MET A 155 11.69 -0.96 59.10
CA MET A 155 11.06 -0.93 60.42
C MET A 155 11.29 -2.22 61.19
N SER A 156 11.09 -3.39 60.58
CA SER A 156 11.37 -4.67 61.24
C SER A 156 12.85 -4.82 61.62
N LYS A 157 13.77 -4.33 60.78
CA LYS A 157 15.21 -4.34 61.09
C LYS A 157 15.55 -3.44 62.28
N VAL A 158 14.94 -2.25 62.37
CA VAL A 158 15.10 -1.33 63.51
C VAL A 158 14.50 -1.93 64.79
N THR A 159 13.30 -2.52 64.72
CA THR A 159 12.66 -3.17 65.88
C THR A 159 13.51 -4.32 66.42
N VAL A 160 14.06 -5.17 65.54
CA VAL A 160 14.97 -6.25 65.94
C VAL A 160 16.25 -5.70 66.58
N MET A 161 16.79 -4.60 66.05
CA MET A 161 18.07 -4.03 66.52
C MET A 161 17.95 -3.24 67.84
N VAL A 162 16.78 -2.66 68.15
CA VAL A 162 16.57 -1.84 69.35
C VAL A 162 15.80 -2.59 70.44
N LEU A 163 14.71 -3.26 70.09
CA LEU A 163 13.75 -3.81 71.06
C LEU A 163 14.25 -5.12 71.68
N ILE A 164 14.88 -6.00 70.89
CA ILE A 164 15.44 -7.28 71.38
C ILE A 164 16.53 -7.06 72.44
N PRO A 165 17.56 -6.21 72.22
CA PRO A 165 18.55 -5.94 73.27
C PRO A 165 17.95 -5.24 74.50
N MET A 166 16.90 -4.42 74.32
CA MET A 166 16.22 -3.74 75.42
C MET A 166 15.41 -4.70 76.30
N LEU A 167 14.63 -5.61 75.69
CA LEU A 167 13.93 -6.68 76.42
C LEU A 167 14.94 -7.59 77.13
N ARG A 168 16.04 -7.96 76.46
CA ARG A 168 17.09 -8.78 77.07
C ARG A 168 17.69 -8.11 78.31
N LYS A 169 17.87 -6.78 78.28
CA LYS A 169 18.27 -5.98 79.46
C LYS A 169 17.20 -5.99 80.56
N GLN A 170 15.92 -5.85 80.24
CA GLN A 170 14.85 -5.88 81.24
C GLN A 170 14.71 -7.26 81.91
N GLN A 171 14.78 -8.35 81.14
CA GLN A 171 14.83 -9.71 81.71
C GLN A 171 16.02 -9.85 82.67
N THR A 172 17.22 -9.39 82.29
CA THR A 172 18.39 -9.48 83.19
C THR A 172 18.25 -8.65 84.46
N LEU A 173 17.50 -7.54 84.42
CA LEU A 173 17.19 -6.75 85.61
C LEU A 173 16.17 -7.46 86.50
N TYR A 174 15.14 -8.05 85.89
CA TYR A 174 14.11 -8.81 86.61
C TYR A 174 14.69 -10.06 87.27
N ASP A 175 15.52 -10.82 86.55
CA ASP A 175 16.21 -12.01 87.07
C ASP A 175 17.20 -11.67 88.18
N LYS A 176 17.80 -10.47 88.17
CA LYS A 176 18.65 -9.97 89.27
C LYS A 176 17.84 -9.64 90.52
N HIS A 177 16.67 -9.03 90.37
CA HIS A 177 15.80 -8.69 91.49
C HIS A 177 15.19 -9.94 92.15
N ASN A 178 14.88 -10.98 91.38
CA ASN A 178 14.24 -12.19 91.89
C ASN A 178 15.21 -13.21 92.52
N LYS A 179 16.53 -12.96 92.46
CA LYS A 179 17.59 -13.76 93.09
C LYS A 179 18.05 -13.24 94.46
N GLN A 180 17.42 -12.17 94.95
CA GLN A 180 17.72 -11.52 96.23
C GLN A 180 16.75 -11.94 97.36
N PHE A 181 15.87 -12.90 97.10
CA PHE A 181 15.12 -13.66 98.11
C PHE A 181 15.65 -15.09 98.14
#